data_AF-A0A807N1P8-F1
#
_entry.id   AF-A0A807N1P8-F1
#
_cell.length_a   1.000
_cell.length_b   1.000
_cell.length_c   1.000
_cell.angle_alpha   90.00
_cell.angle_beta   90.00
_cell.angle_gamma   90.00
#
_symmetry.space_group_name_H-M   'P 1'
#
loop_
_entity.id
_entity.type
_entity.pdbx_description
1 polymer ?
#
loop_
_entity_poly.entity_id
_entity_poly.type
_entity_poly.pdbx_seq_one_letter_code
_entity_poly.pdbx_strand_id
1 'polypeptide(L)' 'MARTAKYYHHGKSPAAWAGSIAAAIGFILAAVGSLLGPNWPLVIFGAAIVLIGALATMVMKAMGLGQP' A
#
# COMPACT_ATOMS: atom_id res chain seq x y z
N MET A 1 -1.79 22.77 -17.54
CA MET A 1 -2.37 23.30 -16.29
C MET A 1 -1.84 22.49 -15.13
N ALA A 2 -1.10 23.08 -14.19
CA ALA A 2 -0.71 22.36 -12.97
C ALA A 2 -1.97 22.10 -12.13
N ARG A 3 -2.29 20.83 -11.87
CA ARG A 3 -3.45 20.45 -11.04
C ARG A 3 -3.17 20.94 -9.61
N THR A 4 -4.02 21.82 -9.07
CA THR A 4 -3.92 22.23 -7.66
C THR A 4 -4.01 20.99 -6.78
N ALA A 5 -2.97 20.74 -5.98
CA ALA A 5 -2.95 19.61 -5.06
C ALA A 5 -4.15 19.71 -4.11
N LYS A 6 -4.96 18.65 -4.02
CA LYS A 6 -6.14 18.63 -3.16
C LYS A 6 -5.69 18.46 -1.72
N TYR A 7 -6.15 19.34 -0.83
CA TYR A 7 -5.91 19.16 0.59
C TYR A 7 -6.77 18.00 1.11
N TYR A 8 -6.14 17.05 1.78
CA TYR A 8 -6.81 15.95 2.47
C TYR A 8 -6.63 16.16 3.98
N HIS A 9 -7.67 15.84 4.74
CA HIS A 9 -7.50 15.67 6.18
C HIS A 9 -6.63 14.44 6.44
N HIS A 10 -5.81 14.49 7.49
CA HIS A 10 -4.89 13.42 7.86
C HIS A 10 -5.55 12.03 7.79
N GLY A 11 -4.87 11.11 7.11
CA GLY A 11 -5.35 9.73 6.94
C GLY A 11 -6.54 9.56 5.98
N LYS A 12 -7.05 10.63 5.35
CA LYS A 12 -8.18 10.57 4.41
C LYS A 12 -7.79 10.73 2.93
N SER A 13 -6.49 10.77 2.61
CA SER A 13 -6.07 10.77 1.21
C SER A 13 -6.25 9.38 0.58
N PRO A 14 -6.73 9.28 -0.67
CA PRO A 14 -6.82 8.02 -1.40
C PRO A 14 -5.48 7.26 -1.43
N ALA A 15 -4.38 7.99 -1.62
CA ALA A 15 -3.03 7.39 -1.62
C ALA A 15 -2.68 6.70 -0.30
N ALA A 16 -3.09 7.29 0.83
CA ALA A 16 -2.87 6.72 2.15
C ALA A 16 -3.72 5.46 2.38
N TRP A 17 -4.99 5.48 1.99
CA TRP A 17 -5.90 4.36 2.25
C TRP A 17 -5.60 3.15 1.37
N ALA A 18 -5.31 3.36 0.08
CA ALA A 18 -4.91 2.29 -0.81
C ALA A 18 -3.56 1.66 -0.38
N GLY A 19 -2.59 2.48 0.04
CA GLY A 19 -1.32 2.00 0.56
C GLY A 19 -1.45 1.19 1.85
N SER A 20 -2.22 1.70 2.81
CA SER A 20 -2.38 1.05 4.12
C SER A 20 -3.12 -0.28 4.02
N ILE A 21 -4.13 -0.39 3.16
CA ILE A 21 -4.84 -1.65 2.94
C ILE A 21 -3.97 -2.67 2.24
N ALA A 22 -3.28 -2.28 1.18
CA ALA A 22 -2.36 -3.17 0.50
C ALA A 22 -1.26 -3.67 1.46
N ALA A 23 -0.69 -2.76 2.27
CA ALA A 23 0.27 -3.12 3.29
C ALA A 23 -0.30 -4.08 4.34
N ALA A 24 -1.51 -3.82 4.84
CA ALA A 24 -2.17 -4.68 5.82
C ALA A 24 -2.44 -6.09 5.27
N ILE A 25 -2.99 -6.19 4.06
CA ILE A 25 -3.28 -7.48 3.41
C ILE A 25 -1.98 -8.25 3.15
N GLY A 26 -0.97 -7.59 2.55
CA GLY A 26 0.32 -8.23 2.27
C GLY A 26 1.03 -8.70 3.54
N PHE A 27 0.99 -7.89 4.60
CA PHE A 27 1.54 -8.25 5.91
C PHE A 27 0.82 -9.45 6.53
N ILE A 28 -0.52 -9.48 6.52
CA ILE A 28 -1.30 -10.62 7.05
C ILE A 28 -0.94 -11.90 6.31
N LEU A 29 -0.87 -11.87 4.97
CA LEU A 29 -0.51 -13.05 4.17
C LEU A 29 0.92 -13.53 4.48
N ALA A 30 1.88 -12.61 4.57
CA ALA A 30 3.25 -12.95 4.91
C ALA A 30 3.37 -13.51 6.34
N ALA A 31 2.64 -12.95 7.30
CA ALA A 31 2.60 -13.43 8.67
C ALA A 31 2.02 -14.86 8.74
N VAL A 32 0.88 -15.10 8.08
CA VAL A 32 0.25 -16.43 8.00
C VAL A 32 1.19 -17.45 7.35
N GLY A 33 1.84 -17.08 6.23
CA GLY A 33 2.80 -17.94 5.54
C GLY A 33 4.08 -18.20 6.32
N SER A 34 4.41 -17.35 7.31
CA SER A 34 5.55 -17.55 8.19
C SER A 34 5.19 -18.40 9.43
N LEU A 35 3.95 -18.28 9.94
CA LEU A 35 3.50 -18.91 11.18
C LEU A 35 3.00 -20.35 11.01
N LEU A 36 2.34 -20.69 9.90
CA LEU A 36 1.73 -22.02 9.70
C LEU A 36 2.71 -23.05 9.11
N GLY A 37 4.01 -22.87 9.35
CA GLY A 37 5.12 -23.52 8.63
C GLY A 37 5.61 -22.63 7.49
N PRO A 38 6.91 -22.64 7.14
CA PRO A 38 7.49 -21.68 6.18
C PRO A 38 7.00 -21.94 4.76
N ASN A 39 5.82 -21.40 4.44
CA ASN A 39 5.24 -21.36 3.11
C ASN A 39 5.83 -20.16 2.36
N TRP A 40 7.05 -20.35 1.87
CA TRP A 40 7.79 -19.34 1.12
C TRP A 40 7.00 -18.74 -0.05
N PRO A 41 6.24 -19.51 -0.85
CA PRO A 41 5.37 -18.93 -1.88
C PRO A 41 4.38 -17.88 -1.33
N LEU A 42 3.71 -18.17 -0.22
CA LEU A 42 2.74 -17.25 0.38
C LEU A 42 3.41 -16.02 0.98
N VAL A 43 4.60 -16.18 1.57
CA VAL A 43 5.42 -15.07 2.08
C VAL A 43 5.84 -14.13 0.95
N ILE A 44 6.34 -14.69 -0.15
CA ILE A 44 6.74 -13.92 -1.34
C ILE A 44 5.54 -13.18 -1.93
N PHE A 45 4.37 -13.84 -1.98
CA PHE A 45 3.15 -13.21 -2.48
C PHE A 45 2.68 -12.06 -1.59
N GLY A 46 2.71 -12.24 -0.26
CA GLY A 46 2.42 -11.17 0.70
C GLY A 46 3.37 -9.99 0.54
N ALA A 47 4.68 -10.24 0.43
CA ALA A 47 5.68 -9.21 0.21
C ALA A 47 5.47 -8.46 -1.13
N ALA A 48 5.13 -9.19 -2.21
CA ALA A 48 4.83 -8.58 -3.51
C ALA A 48 3.63 -7.63 -3.44
N ILE A 49 2.58 -7.98 -2.69
CA ILE A 49 1.42 -7.09 -2.48
C ILE A 49 1.84 -5.81 -1.76
N VAL A 50 2.70 -5.89 -0.74
CA VAL A 50 3.20 -4.69 -0.04
C VAL A 50 3.98 -3.79 -1.00
N LEU A 51 4.86 -4.35 -1.84
CA LEU A 51 5.65 -3.59 -2.80
C LEU A 51 4.76 -2.92 -3.86
N ILE A 52 3.76 -3.63 -4.39
CA ILE A 52 2.79 -3.08 -5.33
C ILE A 52 1.97 -1.96 -4.67
N GLY A 53 1.56 -2.15 -3.41
CA GLY A 53 0.85 -1.14 -2.64
C GLY A 53 1.67 0.14 -2.45
N ALA A 54 2.96 -0.01 -2.11
CA ALA A 54 3.88 1.11 -1.97
C ALA A 54 4.07 1.86 -3.31
N LEU A 55 4.25 1.13 -4.41
CA LEU A 55 4.36 1.71 -5.75
C LEU A 55 3.09 2.45 -6.14
N ALA A 56 1.91 1.84 -5.93
CA ALA A 56 0.63 2.47 -6.19
C ALA A 56 0.49 3.78 -5.39
N THR A 57 0.84 3.78 -4.10
CA THR A 57 0.84 4.99 -3.27
C THR A 57 1.75 6.08 -3.84
N MET A 58 2.96 5.75 -4.29
CA MET A 58 3.86 6.73 -4.92
C MET A 58 3.23 7.34 -6.18
N VAL A 59 2.65 6.50 -7.05
CA VAL A 59 1.97 6.95 -8.27
C VAL A 59 0.77 7.86 -7.91
N MET A 60 -0.06 7.46 -6.95
CA MET A 60 -1.19 8.28 -6.49
C MET A 60 -0.75 9.61 -5.88
N LYS A 61 0.35 9.64 -5.12
CA LYS A 61 0.92 10.90 -4.61
C LYS A 61 1.39 11.80 -5.75
N ALA A 62 2.06 11.25 -6.76
CA ALA A 62 2.48 11.99 -7.96
C ALA A 62 1.28 12.55 -8.76
N MET A 63 0.13 11.87 -8.72
CA MET A 63 -1.12 12.34 -9.33
C MET A 63 -1.87 13.41 -8.51
N GLY A 64 -1.38 13.79 -7.33
CA GLY A 64 -2.04 14.74 -6.43
C GLY A 64 -3.20 14.14 -5.60
N LEU A 65 -3.25 12.80 -5.50
CA LEU A 65 -4.21 12.04 -4.68
C LEU A 65 -3.67 11.74 -3.27
N GLY A 66 -2.49 12.25 -2.95
CA GLY A 66 -1.89 12.21 -1.63
C GLY A 66 -2.00 13.56 -0.93
N GLN A 67 -1.74 13.55 0.37
CA GLN A 67 -1.51 14.79 1.09
C GLN A 67 -0.14 15.38 0.67
N PRO A 68 -0.04 16.72 0.48
CA PRO A 68 1.23 17.38 0.21
C PRO A 68 2.24 17.19 1.34
#